data_AF-A0A1G5F3K5-F1
#
_entry.id   AF-A0A1G5F3K5-F1
#
_cell.length_a   1.000
_cell.length_b   1.000
_cell.length_c   1.000
_cell.angle_alpha   90.00
_cell.angle_beta   90.00
_cell.angle_gamma   90.00
#
_symmetry.space_group_name_H-M   'P 1'
#
loop_
_entity.id
_entity.type
_entity.pdbx_description
1 polymer ?
#
loop_
_entity_poly.entity_id
_entity_poly.type
_entity_poly.pdbx_seq_one_letter_code
_entity_poly.pdbx_strand_id
1 'polypeptide(L)'
;MDRVHSYYRPLPSSPYHFNYFKNYITKGLNDDVIDCYGKIAQFVPTTEDHFKVTISLVTLNMYKADFQFFSRFISIEPSPVFESGSDGYFENYRPYIYEFIAEIDNEQKNHLSIYQERWINVQIHNYSDSKSGKDVINGTELFSASPLIANNKTLVFNTGSTTDPTCKLLDNLYTKNNLYKITNNTVNHYSSLSSIEAFLSNKIKSVQGMVYSVGLGNNSKIILVDAIGNAYTFLYDLGRSHLSEVLLRQEVDKNIKSFKKSRFDAVILSHWDIDHILAIGDYNPQSLYSKNRLWIAPDINILPVAKITASALRLACYISQNCNTFLFNDPGTNIKFHVPYDNFQIWQGKAHTSGTATYQNNIGLMVNIFGTGEYYVEQGIKHTAVTKTFLNNISNSDIDLLMCGDCVYDNWPDTLKDKEHNILWVPHHGTNRAIPQNGELIDTDNGIAIVSADDSDQTTHFPGMDHIYTLVEKGYSHIFVTKQSGNIYFNIIYN
;
A
#
# COMPACT_ATOMS: atom_id res chain seq x y z
N MET A 1 -31.25 6.63 -38.55
CA MET A 1 -31.33 6.85 -37.09
C MET A 1 -30.02 6.40 -36.51
N ASP A 2 -29.07 7.31 -36.56
CA ASP A 2 -27.66 7.14 -36.25
C ASP A 2 -27.45 6.98 -34.74
N ARG A 3 -26.86 5.85 -34.33
CA ARG A 3 -26.31 5.69 -32.99
C ARG A 3 -24.83 6.05 -33.06
N VAL A 4 -24.50 7.20 -32.48
CA VAL A 4 -23.14 7.68 -32.26
C VAL A 4 -22.43 6.72 -31.30
N HIS A 5 -21.69 5.76 -31.86
CA HIS A 5 -20.60 5.10 -31.15
C HIS A 5 -19.35 5.98 -31.31
N SER A 6 -19.10 6.85 -30.34
CA SER A 6 -17.80 7.51 -30.21
C SER A 6 -16.78 6.47 -29.74
N TYR A 7 -16.04 5.93 -30.71
CA TYR A 7 -14.83 5.16 -30.46
C TYR A 7 -13.77 6.07 -29.80
N TYR A 8 -13.67 6.05 -28.47
CA TYR A 8 -12.42 6.41 -27.81
C TYR A 8 -11.44 5.25 -28.01
N ARG A 9 -10.69 5.28 -29.11
CA ARG A 9 -9.44 4.52 -29.20
C ARG A 9 -8.40 5.26 -28.35
N PRO A 10 -7.86 4.68 -27.27
CA PRO A 10 -6.67 5.23 -26.66
C PRO A 10 -5.54 5.07 -27.69
N LEU A 11 -4.98 6.18 -28.16
CA LEU A 11 -3.70 6.14 -28.85
C LEU A 11 -2.65 5.59 -27.86
N PRO A 12 -1.65 4.82 -28.32
CA PRO A 12 -0.57 4.38 -27.45
C PRO A 12 0.09 5.62 -26.82
N SER A 13 0.10 5.69 -25.48
CA SER A 13 0.72 6.79 -24.76
C SER A 13 2.21 6.82 -25.10
N SER A 14 2.57 7.74 -25.99
CA SER A 14 3.96 8.00 -26.34
C SER A 14 4.74 8.37 -25.07
N PRO A 15 5.97 7.84 -24.86
CA PRO A 15 6.83 8.22 -23.73
C PRO A 15 7.01 9.75 -23.56
N TYR A 16 6.84 10.51 -24.65
CA TYR A 16 6.86 11.97 -24.64
C TYR A 16 5.76 12.58 -23.77
N HIS A 17 4.53 12.05 -23.80
CA HIS A 17 3.42 12.59 -23.02
C HIS A 17 3.53 12.26 -21.52
N PHE A 18 4.14 11.12 -21.18
CA PHE A 18 4.44 10.75 -19.80
C PHE A 18 5.39 11.75 -19.13
N ASN A 19 6.49 12.08 -19.82
CA ASN A 19 7.48 13.03 -19.31
C ASN A 19 6.91 14.44 -19.22
N TYR A 20 6.05 14.85 -20.15
CA TYR A 20 5.37 16.15 -20.09
C TYR A 20 4.47 16.26 -18.85
N PHE A 21 3.60 15.27 -18.61
CA PHE A 21 2.69 15.30 -17.47
C PHE A 21 3.44 15.21 -16.13
N LYS A 22 4.50 14.39 -16.07
CA LYS A 22 5.43 14.37 -14.94
C LYS A 22 6.00 15.76 -14.72
N ASN A 23 6.61 16.38 -15.73
CA ASN A 23 7.21 17.71 -15.63
C ASN A 23 6.21 18.80 -15.25
N TYR A 24 4.94 18.69 -15.65
CA TYR A 24 3.88 19.62 -15.26
C TYR A 24 3.54 19.51 -13.76
N ILE A 25 3.33 18.28 -13.28
CA ILE A 25 3.04 18.01 -11.86
C ILE A 25 4.25 18.32 -10.98
N THR A 26 5.46 18.04 -11.48
CA THR A 26 6.71 18.31 -10.78
C THR A 26 7.25 19.72 -11.02
N LYS A 27 6.52 20.57 -11.75
CA LYS A 27 6.97 21.93 -12.00
C LYS A 27 7.07 22.66 -10.66
N GLY A 28 8.27 23.15 -10.36
CA GLY A 28 8.58 23.81 -9.10
C GLY A 28 8.96 22.89 -7.96
N LEU A 29 8.90 21.55 -8.10
CA LEU A 29 9.36 20.63 -7.04
C LEU A 29 10.89 20.65 -6.83
N ASN A 30 11.63 21.22 -7.78
CA ASN A 30 13.08 21.44 -7.66
C ASN A 30 13.41 22.87 -7.21
N ASP A 31 12.40 23.72 -7.00
CA ASP A 31 12.63 25.09 -6.52
C ASP A 31 13.06 25.02 -5.05
N ASP A 32 13.75 26.07 -4.59
CA ASP A 32 14.18 26.16 -3.19
C ASP A 32 12.99 26.21 -2.22
N VAL A 33 11.87 26.72 -2.71
CA VAL A 33 10.59 26.81 -1.99
C VAL A 33 9.47 26.32 -2.88
N ILE A 34 8.69 25.37 -2.38
CA ILE A 34 7.55 24.78 -3.08
C ILE A 34 6.27 25.18 -2.34
N ASP A 35 5.40 25.93 -2.99
CA ASP A 35 4.06 26.22 -2.46
C ASP A 35 3.14 25.01 -2.68
N CYS A 36 2.53 24.53 -1.60
CA CYS A 36 1.57 23.45 -1.66
C CYS A 36 0.51 23.54 -0.53
N TYR A 37 -0.40 22.58 -0.54
CA TYR A 37 -1.44 22.44 0.45
C TYR A 37 -1.19 21.17 1.26
N GLY A 38 -1.20 21.28 2.58
CA GLY A 38 -1.04 20.18 3.50
C GLY A 38 -2.32 19.85 4.24
N LYS A 39 -2.59 18.56 4.44
CA LYS A 39 -3.64 18.06 5.32
C LYS A 39 -3.07 17.00 6.26
N ILE A 40 -3.19 17.22 7.55
CA ILE A 40 -2.70 16.28 8.56
C ILE A 40 -3.62 15.06 8.58
N ALA A 41 -3.08 13.90 8.22
CA ALA A 41 -3.81 12.64 8.19
C ALA A 41 -3.81 11.97 9.56
N GLN A 42 -2.65 11.89 10.21
CA GLN A 42 -2.52 11.20 11.49
C GLN A 42 -1.38 11.71 12.36
N PHE A 43 -1.56 11.56 13.66
CA PHE A 43 -0.51 11.61 14.67
C PHE A 43 -0.44 10.23 15.33
N VAL A 44 0.73 9.62 15.30
CA VAL A 44 0.99 8.31 15.90
C VAL A 44 2.05 8.51 17.00
N PRO A 45 1.76 8.17 18.27
CA PRO A 45 2.77 8.25 19.33
C PRO A 45 3.98 7.38 18.98
N THR A 46 5.19 7.94 19.10
CA THR A 46 6.47 7.22 18.99
C THR A 46 7.09 6.99 20.36
N THR A 47 6.97 7.98 21.25
CA THR A 47 7.35 7.93 22.67
C THR A 47 6.31 8.65 23.53
N GLU A 48 6.53 8.80 24.83
CA GLU A 48 5.65 9.58 25.72
C GLU A 48 5.52 11.05 25.28
N ASP A 49 6.59 11.61 24.71
CA ASP A 49 6.66 13.03 24.34
C ASP A 49 6.76 13.33 22.84
N HIS A 50 6.84 12.30 22.00
CA HIS A 50 7.02 12.44 20.56
C HIS A 50 5.95 11.70 19.75
N PHE A 51 5.65 12.25 18.58
CA PHE A 51 4.66 11.76 17.65
C PHE A 51 5.23 11.74 16.23
N LYS A 52 4.97 10.66 15.50
CA LYS A 52 5.07 10.63 14.05
C LYS A 52 3.84 11.28 13.46
N VAL A 53 4.04 12.31 12.64
CA VAL A 53 2.97 12.98 11.89
C VAL A 53 3.07 12.60 10.42
N THR A 54 1.92 12.30 9.80
CA THR A 54 1.81 12.12 8.35
C THR A 54 0.89 13.20 7.79
N ILE A 55 1.39 13.92 6.79
CA ILE A 55 0.70 15.05 6.16
C ILE A 55 0.60 14.77 4.67
N SER A 56 -0.63 14.68 4.15
CA SER A 56 -0.85 14.58 2.72
C SER A 56 -0.65 15.94 2.07
N LEU A 57 0.07 15.95 0.95
CA LEU A 57 0.45 17.14 0.22
C LEU A 57 -0.21 17.17 -1.16
N VAL A 58 -0.61 18.35 -1.62
CA VAL A 58 -1.14 18.58 -2.96
C VAL A 58 -0.63 19.91 -3.47
N THR A 59 -0.01 19.94 -4.66
CA THR A 59 0.28 21.21 -5.34
C THR A 59 -0.94 21.71 -6.10
N LEU A 60 -0.98 22.99 -6.46
CA LEU A 60 -2.06 23.53 -7.29
C LEU A 60 -2.21 22.77 -8.62
N ASN A 61 -1.10 22.34 -9.23
CA ASN A 61 -1.12 21.57 -10.48
C ASN A 61 -1.70 20.16 -10.28
N MET A 62 -1.41 19.52 -9.14
CA MET A 62 -2.02 18.25 -8.77
C MET A 62 -3.52 18.41 -8.58
N TYR A 63 -3.95 19.39 -7.77
CA TYR A 63 -5.37 19.67 -7.58
C TYR A 63 -6.09 19.91 -8.90
N LYS A 64 -5.50 20.70 -9.81
CA LYS A 64 -6.08 20.95 -11.13
C LYS A 64 -6.27 19.66 -11.92
N ALA A 65 -5.26 18.79 -11.94
CA ALA A 65 -5.35 17.50 -12.62
C ALA A 65 -6.36 16.55 -11.96
N ASP A 66 -6.39 16.50 -10.63
CA ASP A 66 -7.31 15.68 -9.85
C ASP A 66 -8.76 16.14 -10.10
N PHE A 67 -9.05 17.44 -9.97
CA PHE A 67 -10.37 18.00 -10.23
C PHE A 67 -10.84 17.68 -11.66
N GLN A 68 -9.99 17.95 -12.65
CA GLN A 68 -10.28 17.68 -14.06
C GLN A 68 -10.58 16.22 -14.36
N PHE A 69 -9.88 15.30 -13.71
CA PHE A 69 -10.10 13.87 -13.88
C PHE A 69 -11.37 13.42 -13.15
N PHE A 70 -11.51 13.77 -11.86
CA PHE A 70 -12.58 13.26 -11.01
C PHE A 70 -13.94 13.92 -11.28
N SER A 71 -13.99 15.19 -11.71
CA SER A 71 -15.25 15.89 -12.03
C SER A 71 -16.05 15.26 -13.17
N ARG A 72 -15.47 14.31 -13.91
CA ARG A 72 -16.16 13.52 -14.94
C ARG A 72 -17.12 12.49 -14.36
N PHE A 73 -16.89 12.09 -13.11
CA PHE A 73 -17.60 11.01 -12.45
C PHE A 73 -18.53 11.51 -11.34
N ILE A 74 -18.43 12.80 -11.00
CA ILE A 74 -19.23 13.45 -9.96
C ILE A 74 -19.66 14.84 -10.41
N SER A 75 -20.89 15.20 -10.09
CA SER A 75 -21.40 16.55 -10.29
C SER A 75 -20.76 17.51 -9.27
N ILE A 76 -19.60 18.07 -9.61
CA ILE A 76 -19.00 19.18 -8.87
C ILE A 76 -19.26 20.47 -9.66
N GLU A 77 -19.67 21.54 -8.98
CA GLU A 77 -19.76 22.85 -9.63
C GLU A 77 -18.40 23.24 -10.23
N PRO A 78 -18.37 23.79 -11.46
CA PRO A 78 -17.13 24.18 -12.09
C PRO A 78 -16.39 25.20 -11.21
N SER A 79 -15.14 24.88 -10.87
CA SER A 79 -14.31 25.77 -10.08
C SER A 79 -13.91 26.99 -10.94
N PRO A 80 -13.99 28.22 -10.40
CA PRO A 80 -13.60 29.44 -11.12
C PRO A 80 -12.10 29.50 -11.44
N VAL A 81 -11.30 28.53 -10.97
CA VAL A 81 -9.86 28.42 -11.19
C VAL A 81 -9.51 27.81 -12.56
N PHE A 82 -10.50 27.31 -13.32
CA PHE A 82 -10.27 26.68 -14.63
C PHE A 82 -10.60 27.63 -15.78
N GLU A 83 -9.56 28.19 -16.41
CA GLU A 83 -9.69 28.78 -17.75
C GLU A 83 -9.86 27.65 -18.79
N SER A 84 -10.82 27.85 -19.70
CA SER A 84 -11.39 26.89 -20.64
C SER A 84 -10.46 26.47 -21.79
N GLY A 85 -9.28 25.90 -21.50
CA GLY A 85 -8.30 25.58 -22.55
C GLY A 85 -7.28 24.47 -22.29
N SER A 86 -7.49 23.58 -21.32
CA SER A 86 -6.48 22.56 -20.95
C SER A 86 -6.90 21.13 -21.31
N ASP A 87 -7.28 20.91 -22.57
CA ASP A 87 -7.89 19.65 -23.02
C ASP A 87 -6.91 18.46 -23.20
N GLY A 88 -5.62 18.63 -22.89
CA GLY A 88 -4.55 17.64 -23.17
C GLY A 88 -4.00 16.84 -21.99
N TYR A 89 -4.36 17.16 -20.75
CA TYR A 89 -3.68 16.58 -19.56
C TYR A 89 -4.23 15.20 -19.13
N PHE A 90 -5.32 14.75 -19.74
CA PHE A 90 -6.14 13.65 -19.22
C PHE A 90 -5.61 12.25 -19.51
N GLU A 91 -5.05 12.02 -20.69
CA GLU A 91 -4.74 10.66 -21.16
C GLU A 91 -3.58 10.01 -20.38
N ASN A 92 -2.85 10.79 -19.59
CA ASN A 92 -1.68 10.34 -18.84
C ASN A 92 -1.78 10.63 -17.33
N TYR A 93 -2.95 11.07 -16.86
CA TYR A 93 -3.18 11.24 -15.42
C TYR A 93 -2.99 9.90 -14.72
N ARG A 94 -2.35 9.96 -13.56
CA ARG A 94 -2.16 8.85 -12.63
C ARG A 94 -2.12 9.42 -11.21
N PRO A 95 -2.57 8.67 -10.20
CA PRO A 95 -2.59 9.15 -8.82
C PRO A 95 -1.14 9.15 -8.30
N TYR A 96 -0.64 10.32 -7.93
CA TYR A 96 0.67 10.46 -7.28
C TYR A 96 0.50 10.43 -5.77
N ILE A 97 1.28 9.60 -5.07
CA ILE A 97 1.50 9.75 -3.64
C ILE A 97 2.34 11.00 -3.43
N TYR A 98 1.85 11.89 -2.58
CA TYR A 98 2.61 13.02 -2.10
C TYR A 98 2.34 13.23 -0.61
N GLU A 99 3.31 12.88 0.20
CA GLU A 99 3.19 12.87 1.66
C GLU A 99 4.42 13.52 2.30
N PHE A 100 4.26 14.01 3.52
CA PHE A 100 5.34 14.46 4.38
C PHE A 100 5.28 13.71 5.69
N ILE A 101 6.38 13.07 6.08
CA ILE A 101 6.47 12.31 7.33
C ILE A 101 7.51 12.99 8.22
N ALA A 102 7.15 13.31 9.46
CA ALA A 102 8.05 13.92 10.42
C ALA A 102 7.83 13.34 11.82
N GLU A 103 8.85 13.50 12.67
CA GLU A 103 8.72 13.35 14.12
C GLU A 103 8.60 14.74 14.75
N ILE A 104 7.62 14.90 15.63
CA ILE A 104 7.30 16.16 16.30
C ILE A 104 7.12 15.93 17.80
N ASP A 105 7.35 16.96 18.60
CA ASP A 105 7.12 16.90 20.04
C ASP A 105 5.65 17.20 20.43
N ASN A 106 5.35 17.06 21.72
CA ASN A 106 4.05 17.38 22.32
C ASN A 106 3.59 18.83 22.04
N GLU A 107 4.51 19.80 22.05
CA GLU A 107 4.19 21.21 21.85
C GLU A 107 3.76 21.49 20.41
N GLN A 108 4.51 20.98 19.44
CA GLN A 108 4.20 21.02 18.01
C GLN A 108 2.91 20.26 17.71
N LYS A 109 2.71 19.07 18.27
CA LYS A 109 1.47 18.29 18.08
C LYS A 109 0.24 19.05 18.57
N ASN A 110 0.30 19.66 19.76
CA ASN A 110 -0.79 20.48 20.28
C ASN A 110 -1.08 21.68 19.38
N HIS A 111 -0.03 22.36 18.91
CA HIS A 111 -0.15 23.49 18.00
C HIS A 111 -0.77 23.08 16.65
N LEU A 112 -0.30 21.99 16.05
CA LEU A 112 -0.76 21.51 14.75
C LEU A 112 -2.12 20.79 14.81
N SER A 113 -2.57 20.35 15.98
CA SER A 113 -3.87 19.67 16.11
C SER A 113 -5.07 20.51 15.65
N ILE A 114 -4.97 21.84 15.72
CA ILE A 114 -6.02 22.77 15.26
C ILE A 114 -6.26 22.71 13.74
N TYR A 115 -5.29 22.16 13.03
CA TYR A 115 -5.25 22.02 11.58
C TYR A 115 -5.66 20.62 11.11
N GLN A 116 -5.93 19.70 12.04
CA GLN A 116 -6.37 18.36 11.69
C GLN A 116 -7.67 18.42 10.88
N GLU A 117 -7.78 17.52 9.89
CA GLU A 117 -8.92 17.39 8.98
C GLU A 117 -9.13 18.52 7.95
N ARG A 118 -8.31 19.57 7.95
CA ARG A 118 -8.43 20.71 7.01
C ARG A 118 -7.21 20.84 6.11
N TRP A 119 -7.41 21.34 4.89
CA TRP A 119 -6.32 21.75 4.02
C TRP A 119 -5.80 23.14 4.40
N ILE A 120 -4.48 23.30 4.47
CA ILE A 120 -3.80 24.56 4.79
C ILE A 120 -2.65 24.79 3.82
N ASN A 121 -2.37 26.06 3.55
CA ASN A 121 -1.17 26.44 2.80
C ASN A 121 0.10 26.11 3.58
N VAL A 122 1.00 25.43 2.92
CA VAL A 122 2.30 25.06 3.46
C VAL A 122 3.37 25.31 2.40
N GLN A 123 4.61 25.47 2.86
CA GLN A 123 5.78 25.60 2.01
C GLN A 123 6.79 24.51 2.33
N ILE A 124 7.33 23.87 1.29
CA ILE A 124 8.42 22.90 1.44
C ILE A 124 9.72 23.60 1.06
N HIS A 125 10.70 23.50 1.94
CA HIS A 125 12.03 24.08 1.82
C HIS A 125 13.09 22.98 1.77
N ASN A 126 14.21 23.26 1.10
CA ASN A 126 15.41 22.44 1.21
C ASN A 126 15.89 22.36 2.68
N TYR A 127 16.42 21.19 3.06
CA TYR A 127 16.87 20.89 4.42
C TYR A 127 18.14 21.67 4.77
N SER A 128 17.97 22.94 5.12
CA SER A 128 19.04 23.86 5.52
C SER A 128 18.53 25.22 5.97
N ASP A 129 17.25 25.53 5.79
CA ASP A 129 16.70 26.78 6.29
C ASP A 129 16.62 26.71 7.82
N SER A 130 17.40 27.55 8.49
CA SER A 130 17.50 27.72 9.95
C SER A 130 16.22 28.27 10.59
N LYS A 131 15.05 27.84 10.10
CA LYS A 131 13.74 28.22 10.62
C LYS A 131 13.41 27.31 11.79
N SER A 132 13.37 27.88 12.98
CA SER A 132 12.89 27.23 14.20
C SER A 132 11.54 27.83 14.59
N GLY A 133 10.56 27.00 14.94
CA GLY A 133 9.27 27.45 15.43
C GLY A 133 8.22 26.35 15.41
N LYS A 134 7.06 26.59 16.03
CA LYS A 134 5.96 25.62 16.11
C LYS A 134 5.30 25.37 14.75
N ASP A 135 5.44 26.31 13.83
CA ASP A 135 4.95 26.23 12.45
C ASP A 135 5.95 25.57 11.49
N VAL A 136 7.07 25.05 12.00
CA VAL A 136 8.15 24.51 11.18
C VAL A 136 8.47 23.10 11.63
N ILE A 137 8.39 22.15 10.71
CA ILE A 137 8.71 20.75 10.99
C ILE A 137 9.73 20.23 9.98
N ASN A 138 10.70 19.48 10.47
CA ASN A 138 11.71 18.81 9.65
C ASN A 138 11.28 17.35 9.45
N GLY A 139 11.38 16.86 8.22
CA GLY A 139 10.90 15.52 7.91
C GLY A 139 11.32 15.06 6.53
N THR A 140 10.67 13.99 6.08
CA THR A 140 10.88 13.40 4.76
C THR A 140 9.68 13.72 3.87
N GLU A 141 9.95 14.42 2.78
CA GLU A 141 9.03 14.58 1.65
C GLU A 141 9.06 13.29 0.80
N LEU A 142 7.89 12.73 0.52
CA LEU A 142 7.69 11.53 -0.29
C LEU A 142 6.85 11.86 -1.51
N PHE A 143 7.39 11.65 -2.71
CA PHE A 143 6.68 11.93 -3.95
C PHE A 143 6.85 10.81 -4.98
N SER A 144 5.75 10.17 -5.41
CA SER A 144 5.79 9.00 -6.32
C SER A 144 5.95 9.39 -7.80
N ALA A 145 7.04 10.07 -8.14
CA ALA A 145 7.33 10.60 -9.47
C ALA A 145 7.69 9.56 -10.54
N SER A 146 7.63 8.27 -10.22
CA SER A 146 8.25 7.17 -10.97
C SER A 146 9.72 7.41 -11.35
N PRO A 147 10.68 7.00 -10.49
CA PRO A 147 10.52 6.26 -9.23
C PRO A 147 10.00 7.13 -8.08
N LEU A 148 9.71 6.52 -6.93
CA LEU A 148 9.49 7.25 -5.67
C LEU A 148 10.72 8.08 -5.33
N ILE A 149 10.49 9.35 -4.97
CA ILE A 149 11.50 10.29 -4.48
C ILE A 149 11.24 10.49 -2.99
N ALA A 150 12.29 10.39 -2.18
CA ALA A 150 12.25 10.63 -0.74
C ALA A 150 13.40 11.58 -0.38
N ASN A 151 13.08 12.78 0.10
CA ASN A 151 14.07 13.79 0.43
C ASN A 151 13.81 14.36 1.82
N ASN A 152 14.88 14.57 2.58
CA ASN A 152 14.78 15.36 3.80
C ASN A 152 14.49 16.81 3.40
N LYS A 153 13.46 17.40 4.01
CA LYS A 153 12.94 18.74 3.73
C LYS A 153 12.40 19.37 5.01
N THR A 154 12.14 20.68 4.94
CA THR A 154 11.48 21.43 6.00
C THR A 154 10.11 21.87 5.52
N LEU A 155 9.05 21.58 6.26
CA LEU A 155 7.69 22.02 5.98
C LEU A 155 7.34 23.20 6.89
N VAL A 156 6.84 24.29 6.30
CA VAL A 156 6.44 25.51 7.00
C VAL A 156 4.94 25.72 6.83
N PHE A 157 4.21 25.86 7.94
CA PHE A 157 2.77 26.14 7.95
C PHE A 157 2.52 27.65 7.81
N ASN A 158 1.77 28.05 6.79
CA ASN A 158 1.41 29.46 6.57
C ASN A 158 0.15 29.81 7.36
N THR A 159 0.31 29.97 8.68
CA THR A 159 -0.80 30.17 9.64
C THR A 159 -1.56 31.49 9.46
N GLY A 160 -0.98 32.47 8.76
CA GLY A 160 -1.61 33.75 8.44
C GLY A 160 -2.62 33.71 7.27
N SER A 161 -2.72 32.63 6.49
CA SER A 161 -3.55 32.56 5.27
C SER A 161 -4.72 31.55 5.35
N THR A 162 -5.39 31.45 6.50
CA THR A 162 -6.53 30.53 6.72
C THR A 162 -7.75 30.77 5.82
N THR A 163 -7.68 31.74 4.91
CA THR A 163 -8.74 32.16 3.99
C THR A 163 -8.52 31.77 2.53
N ASP A 164 -7.49 30.99 2.19
CA ASP A 164 -7.27 30.57 0.79
C ASP A 164 -8.50 29.81 0.25
N PRO A 165 -9.17 30.33 -0.80
CA PRO A 165 -10.31 29.66 -1.42
C PRO A 165 -10.02 28.24 -1.89
N THR A 166 -8.77 27.96 -2.26
CA THR A 166 -8.31 26.65 -2.74
C THR A 166 -8.40 25.59 -1.65
N CYS A 167 -8.14 25.93 -0.38
CA CYS A 167 -8.32 24.99 0.73
C CYS A 167 -9.76 24.48 0.82
N LYS A 168 -10.76 25.36 0.63
CA LYS A 168 -12.18 24.98 0.62
C LYS A 168 -12.52 24.10 -0.59
N LEU A 169 -11.90 24.38 -1.74
CA LEU A 169 -12.08 23.58 -2.95
C LEU A 169 -11.46 22.19 -2.81
N LEU A 170 -10.30 22.09 -2.17
CA LEU A 170 -9.64 20.84 -1.80
C LEU A 170 -10.50 20.06 -0.82
N ASP A 171 -10.99 20.70 0.24
CA ASP A 171 -11.93 20.06 1.18
C ASP A 171 -13.11 19.48 0.41
N ASN A 172 -13.76 20.28 -0.46
CA ASN A 172 -14.90 19.82 -1.25
C ASN A 172 -14.55 18.61 -2.12
N LEU A 173 -13.48 18.67 -2.93
CA LEU A 173 -13.05 17.56 -3.79
C LEU A 173 -12.76 16.30 -2.96
N TYR A 174 -11.94 16.42 -1.92
CA TYR A 174 -11.46 15.32 -1.08
C TYR A 174 -12.44 14.90 0.05
N THR A 175 -13.69 15.36 0.02
CA THR A 175 -14.71 14.94 1.02
C THR A 175 -15.26 13.53 0.77
N LYS A 176 -15.89 12.99 1.83
CA LYS A 176 -16.77 11.81 1.80
C LYS A 176 -17.91 11.88 0.79
N ASN A 177 -18.26 13.06 0.29
CA ASN A 177 -19.40 13.20 -0.60
C ASN A 177 -19.01 13.17 -2.08
N ASN A 178 -17.72 13.23 -2.41
CA ASN A 178 -17.26 13.36 -3.80
C ASN A 178 -16.41 12.17 -4.20
N LEU A 179 -15.18 12.05 -3.70
CA LEU A 179 -14.31 10.93 -4.06
C LEU A 179 -14.87 9.55 -3.63
N TYR A 180 -15.55 9.48 -2.49
CA TYR A 180 -16.23 8.25 -2.05
C TYR A 180 -17.43 7.88 -2.95
N LYS A 181 -18.09 8.84 -3.62
CA LYS A 181 -19.13 8.50 -4.60
C LYS A 181 -18.54 7.84 -5.83
N ILE A 182 -17.31 8.20 -6.21
CA ILE A 182 -16.60 7.61 -7.35
C ILE A 182 -16.31 6.14 -7.08
N THR A 183 -15.83 5.80 -5.90
CA THR A 183 -15.62 4.39 -5.53
C THR A 183 -16.96 3.66 -5.42
N ASN A 184 -17.99 4.23 -4.76
CA ASN A 184 -19.33 3.65 -4.61
C ASN A 184 -20.12 3.43 -5.92
N ASN A 185 -20.03 4.33 -6.89
CA ASN A 185 -20.77 4.21 -8.16
C ASN A 185 -20.17 3.17 -9.12
N THR A 186 -18.96 2.70 -8.83
CA THR A 186 -18.25 1.70 -9.66
C THR A 186 -18.29 0.31 -9.03
N VAL A 187 -19.05 0.19 -7.96
CA VAL A 187 -19.22 -1.04 -7.19
C VAL A 187 -20.03 -2.03 -8.02
N ASN A 188 -19.30 -2.68 -8.91
CA ASN A 188 -19.64 -3.96 -9.48
C ASN A 188 -19.25 -5.01 -8.44
N HIS A 189 -20.01 -5.11 -7.34
CA HIS A 189 -19.78 -6.12 -6.31
C HIS A 189 -19.78 -7.56 -6.86
N TYR A 190 -20.25 -7.80 -8.09
CA TYR A 190 -20.39 -9.15 -8.66
C TYR A 190 -19.98 -9.33 -10.13
N SER A 191 -19.87 -8.30 -10.96
CA SER A 191 -19.46 -8.51 -12.36
C SER A 191 -17.95 -8.72 -12.53
N SER A 192 -17.12 -8.23 -11.59
CA SER A 192 -15.68 -8.53 -11.52
C SER A 192 -15.37 -9.90 -10.92
N LEU A 193 -16.27 -10.50 -10.12
CA LEU A 193 -16.15 -11.89 -9.66
C LEU A 193 -16.01 -12.85 -10.84
N SER A 194 -16.83 -12.68 -11.89
CA SER A 194 -16.71 -13.48 -13.12
C SER A 194 -15.35 -13.34 -13.83
N SER A 195 -14.69 -12.17 -13.68
CA SER A 195 -13.33 -11.97 -14.21
C SER A 195 -12.30 -12.71 -13.37
N ILE A 196 -12.45 -12.72 -12.04
CA ILE A 196 -11.58 -13.48 -11.14
C ILE A 196 -11.80 -14.98 -11.32
N GLU A 197 -13.05 -15.40 -11.50
CA GLU A 197 -13.42 -16.80 -11.74
C GLU A 197 -12.93 -17.30 -13.10
N ALA A 198 -13.07 -16.48 -14.15
CA ALA A 198 -12.46 -16.79 -15.44
C ALA A 198 -10.94 -16.88 -15.33
N PHE A 199 -10.33 -15.97 -14.57
CA PHE A 199 -8.90 -15.90 -14.33
C PHE A 199 -8.38 -17.12 -13.56
N LEU A 200 -9.19 -17.66 -12.65
CA LEU A 200 -8.84 -18.84 -11.84
C LEU A 200 -9.53 -20.11 -12.34
N SER A 201 -10.18 -20.17 -13.49
CA SER A 201 -11.12 -21.26 -13.86
C SER A 201 -10.55 -22.70 -13.87
N ASN A 202 -9.24 -22.90 -13.92
CA ASN A 202 -8.57 -24.21 -14.00
C ASN A 202 -7.95 -24.67 -12.69
N LYS A 203 -8.01 -25.99 -12.38
CA LYS A 203 -7.39 -26.58 -11.18
C LYS A 203 -5.98 -26.03 -11.00
N ILE A 204 -5.72 -25.31 -9.90
CA ILE A 204 -4.35 -24.88 -9.59
C ILE A 204 -3.52 -26.13 -9.28
N LYS A 205 -2.34 -26.22 -9.88
CA LYS A 205 -1.39 -27.30 -9.70
C LYS A 205 -0.27 -26.91 -8.73
N SER A 206 0.16 -25.66 -8.77
CA SER A 206 1.19 -25.16 -7.86
C SER A 206 1.11 -23.66 -7.67
N VAL A 207 1.62 -23.19 -6.55
CA VAL A 207 1.81 -21.77 -6.24
C VAL A 207 3.27 -21.52 -5.94
N GLN A 208 3.88 -20.64 -6.72
CA GLN A 208 5.22 -20.14 -6.46
C GLN A 208 5.12 -18.73 -5.90
N GLY A 209 6.05 -18.33 -5.06
CA GLY A 209 6.08 -16.93 -4.66
C GLY A 209 7.42 -16.46 -4.16
N MET A 210 7.49 -15.14 -4.02
CA MET A 210 8.64 -14.40 -3.57
C MET A 210 8.18 -13.21 -2.73
N VAL A 211 8.62 -13.16 -1.47
CA VAL A 211 8.53 -11.96 -0.63
C VAL A 211 9.80 -11.15 -0.85
N TYR A 212 9.66 -9.91 -1.29
CA TYR A 212 10.80 -9.05 -1.59
C TYR A 212 11.36 -8.41 -0.32
N SER A 213 12.68 -8.35 -0.21
CA SER A 213 13.33 -7.45 0.74
C SER A 213 13.24 -6.01 0.22
N VAL A 214 12.30 -5.24 0.78
CA VAL A 214 12.04 -3.83 0.42
C VAL A 214 12.14 -2.88 1.63
N GLY A 215 12.69 -3.37 2.75
CA GLY A 215 12.76 -2.64 4.02
C GLY A 215 11.45 -2.73 4.81
N LEU A 216 10.85 -1.57 5.10
CA LEU A 216 9.71 -1.43 6.02
C LEU A 216 8.34 -1.79 5.43
N GLY A 217 8.21 -2.04 4.12
CA GLY A 217 6.91 -2.32 3.50
C GLY A 217 6.71 -3.79 3.13
N ASN A 218 5.47 -4.17 2.86
CA ASN A 218 5.14 -5.48 2.31
C ASN A 218 5.09 -5.45 0.79
N ASN A 219 5.79 -6.37 0.14
CA ASN A 219 5.71 -6.52 -1.31
C ASN A 219 6.07 -7.94 -1.67
N SER A 220 5.17 -8.61 -2.39
CA SER A 220 5.41 -9.99 -2.81
C SER A 220 4.82 -10.26 -4.17
N LYS A 221 5.38 -11.27 -4.82
CA LYS A 221 4.90 -11.81 -6.09
C LYS A 221 4.46 -13.24 -5.86
N ILE A 222 3.23 -13.56 -6.24
CA ILE A 222 2.65 -14.90 -6.18
C ILE A 222 2.33 -15.33 -7.60
N ILE A 223 2.67 -16.56 -7.98
CA ILE A 223 2.42 -17.13 -9.30
C ILE A 223 1.62 -18.41 -9.11
N LEU A 224 0.36 -18.38 -9.52
CA LEU A 224 -0.48 -19.57 -9.56
C LEU A 224 -0.27 -20.25 -10.92
N VAL A 225 0.05 -21.55 -10.92
CA VAL A 225 0.20 -22.35 -12.13
C VAL A 225 -0.94 -23.35 -12.16
N ASP A 226 -1.72 -23.33 -13.23
CA ASP A 226 -2.85 -24.24 -13.41
C ASP A 226 -2.42 -25.63 -13.92
N ALA A 227 -3.37 -26.57 -13.97
CA ALA A 227 -3.15 -27.95 -14.38
C ALA A 227 -2.69 -28.11 -15.83
N ILE A 228 -2.96 -27.12 -16.71
CA ILE A 228 -2.54 -27.12 -18.11
C ILE A 228 -1.27 -26.28 -18.35
N GLY A 229 -0.71 -25.68 -17.29
CA GLY A 229 0.56 -24.97 -17.30
C GLY A 229 0.47 -23.46 -17.53
N ASN A 230 -0.72 -22.86 -17.52
CA ASN A 230 -0.82 -21.39 -17.54
C ASN A 230 -0.36 -20.82 -16.20
N ALA A 231 0.37 -19.71 -16.26
CA ALA A 231 0.87 -19.01 -15.08
C ALA A 231 0.17 -17.66 -14.92
N TYR A 232 -0.32 -17.43 -13.71
CA TYR A 232 -1.09 -16.26 -13.30
C TYR A 232 -0.37 -15.56 -12.16
N THR A 233 0.04 -14.32 -12.36
CA THR A 233 0.89 -13.59 -11.42
C THR A 233 0.11 -12.53 -10.64
N PHE A 234 0.14 -12.61 -9.32
CA PHE A 234 -0.39 -11.62 -8.41
C PHE A 234 0.75 -10.86 -7.74
N LEU A 235 0.54 -9.57 -7.52
CA LEU A 235 1.27 -8.82 -6.49
C LEU A 235 0.41 -8.82 -5.23
N TYR A 236 1.01 -9.13 -4.07
CA TYR A 236 0.36 -8.91 -2.77
C TYR A 236 1.13 -7.81 -2.05
N ASP A 237 0.42 -6.70 -1.85
CA ASP A 237 0.89 -5.36 -1.51
C ASP A 237 1.88 -4.75 -2.52
N LEU A 238 2.05 -3.43 -2.40
CA LEU A 238 2.94 -2.60 -3.21
C LEU A 238 3.79 -1.71 -2.30
N GLY A 239 4.28 -2.28 -1.21
CA GLY A 239 5.05 -1.57 -0.20
C GLY A 239 6.54 -1.46 -0.51
N ARG A 240 7.19 -0.50 0.14
CA ARG A 240 8.64 -0.34 0.24
C ARG A 240 8.98 0.68 1.33
N SER A 241 10.22 0.64 1.81
CA SER A 241 10.74 1.69 2.69
C SER A 241 10.77 3.06 2.00
N HIS A 242 10.59 4.09 2.81
CA HIS A 242 10.81 5.48 2.45
C HIS A 242 12.13 6.04 3.02
N LEU A 243 12.82 5.29 3.87
CA LEU A 243 14.06 5.72 4.52
C LEU A 243 15.24 5.62 3.54
N SER A 244 15.89 6.75 3.29
CA SER A 244 16.98 6.86 2.30
C SER A 244 18.10 5.85 2.52
N GLU A 245 18.53 5.63 3.77
CA GLU A 245 19.57 4.66 4.13
C GLU A 245 19.21 3.21 3.79
N VAL A 246 17.93 2.85 3.90
CA VAL A 246 17.42 1.52 3.53
C VAL A 246 17.43 1.36 2.01
N LEU A 247 17.05 2.42 1.30
CA LEU A 247 16.99 2.44 -0.16
C LEU A 247 18.36 2.37 -0.83
N LEU A 248 19.44 2.75 -0.12
CA LEU A 248 20.82 2.61 -0.60
C LEU A 248 21.35 1.16 -0.51
N ARG A 249 20.64 0.24 0.13
CA ARG A 249 21.06 -1.15 0.23
C ARG A 249 20.92 -1.83 -1.13
N GLN A 250 21.98 -2.51 -1.57
CA GLN A 250 22.06 -3.10 -2.90
C GLN A 250 20.90 -4.06 -3.21
N GLU A 251 20.47 -4.84 -2.23
CA GLU A 251 19.35 -5.76 -2.39
C GLU A 251 18.02 -5.04 -2.62
N VAL A 252 17.71 -4.05 -1.76
CA VAL A 252 16.49 -3.24 -1.85
C VAL A 252 16.46 -2.49 -3.19
N ASP A 253 17.57 -1.86 -3.58
CA ASP A 253 17.70 -1.17 -4.87
C ASP A 253 17.55 -2.14 -6.06
N LYS A 254 18.14 -3.34 -6.00
CA LYS A 254 17.97 -4.39 -7.02
C LYS A 254 16.50 -4.79 -7.15
N ASN A 255 15.81 -5.03 -6.04
CA ASN A 255 14.40 -5.41 -6.02
C ASN A 255 13.52 -4.29 -6.60
N ILE A 256 13.70 -3.04 -6.14
CA ILE A 256 12.95 -1.88 -6.65
C ILE A 256 13.17 -1.69 -8.15
N LYS A 257 14.42 -1.78 -8.63
CA LYS A 257 14.73 -1.68 -10.07
C LYS A 257 14.06 -2.79 -10.89
N SER A 258 13.78 -3.94 -10.29
CA SER A 258 13.08 -5.04 -10.95
C SER A 258 11.59 -4.77 -11.17
N PHE A 259 10.95 -3.97 -10.31
CA PHE A 259 9.50 -3.70 -10.35
C PHE A 259 9.05 -3.09 -11.67
N LYS A 260 9.84 -2.17 -12.23
CA LYS A 260 9.58 -1.56 -13.54
C LYS A 260 9.48 -2.58 -14.68
N LYS A 261 10.15 -3.72 -14.55
CA LYS A 261 10.15 -4.82 -15.54
C LYS A 261 9.19 -5.94 -15.17
N SER A 262 8.60 -5.88 -13.97
CA SER A 262 7.71 -6.91 -13.47
C SER A 262 6.44 -6.99 -14.33
N ARG A 263 6.11 -8.22 -14.70
CA ARG A 263 4.82 -8.58 -15.30
C ARG A 263 4.00 -9.26 -14.22
N PHE A 264 2.75 -8.83 -14.13
CA PHE A 264 1.74 -9.36 -13.25
C PHE A 264 0.41 -9.30 -13.98
N ASP A 265 -0.60 -9.94 -13.39
CA ASP A 265 -1.97 -10.08 -13.88
C ASP A 265 -2.96 -9.40 -12.93
N ALA A 266 -2.69 -9.44 -11.63
CA ALA A 266 -3.52 -8.81 -10.61
C ALA A 266 -2.69 -8.18 -9.47
N VAL A 267 -3.32 -7.28 -8.73
CA VAL A 267 -2.84 -6.73 -7.46
C VAL A 267 -3.86 -7.08 -6.38
N ILE A 268 -3.40 -7.65 -5.27
CA ILE A 268 -4.14 -7.79 -4.03
C ILE A 268 -3.51 -6.80 -3.05
N LEU A 269 -4.30 -5.84 -2.56
CA LEU A 269 -3.87 -4.88 -1.56
C LEU A 269 -4.45 -5.30 -0.21
N SER A 270 -3.60 -5.52 0.78
CA SER A 270 -4.01 -5.89 2.13
C SER A 270 -4.76 -4.72 2.80
N HIS A 271 -4.21 -3.51 2.80
CA HIS A 271 -4.85 -2.28 3.27
C HIS A 271 -4.25 -1.03 2.64
N TRP A 272 -4.80 0.13 3.00
CA TRP A 272 -4.55 1.42 2.34
C TRP A 272 -3.44 2.26 2.97
N ASP A 273 -2.68 1.72 3.92
CA ASP A 273 -1.59 2.48 4.53
C ASP A 273 -0.47 2.73 3.53
N ILE A 274 0.19 3.88 3.70
CA ILE A 274 1.14 4.42 2.73
C ILE A 274 2.25 3.41 2.45
N ASP A 275 2.83 2.82 3.48
CA ASP A 275 3.90 1.82 3.42
C ASP A 275 3.53 0.52 2.69
N HIS A 276 2.24 0.27 2.42
CA HIS A 276 1.74 -0.83 1.59
C HIS A 276 1.42 -0.41 0.14
N ILE A 277 1.47 0.88 -0.18
CA ILE A 277 1.24 1.42 -1.53
C ILE A 277 2.40 2.24 -2.10
N LEU A 278 3.47 2.50 -1.34
CA LEU A 278 4.56 3.39 -1.75
C LEU A 278 5.26 2.99 -3.05
N ALA A 279 5.37 1.69 -3.35
CA ALA A 279 6.06 1.17 -4.53
C ALA A 279 5.26 1.36 -5.82
N ILE A 280 4.03 1.89 -5.79
CA ILE A 280 3.26 2.19 -7.02
C ILE A 280 4.06 3.07 -7.99
N GLY A 281 4.93 3.93 -7.46
CA GLY A 281 5.81 4.78 -8.26
C GLY A 281 6.85 3.97 -9.06
N ASP A 282 7.27 2.80 -8.58
CA ASP A 282 8.39 2.05 -9.14
C ASP A 282 7.98 1.02 -10.20
N TYR A 283 6.71 0.63 -10.21
CA TYR A 283 6.14 -0.24 -11.23
C TYR A 283 5.94 0.50 -12.56
N ASN A 284 5.86 -0.27 -13.65
CA ASN A 284 5.50 0.30 -14.94
C ASN A 284 4.04 0.78 -14.91
N PRO A 285 3.77 2.09 -15.06
CA PRO A 285 2.42 2.63 -14.96
C PRO A 285 1.47 2.09 -16.04
N GLN A 286 1.97 1.79 -17.25
CA GLN A 286 1.14 1.18 -18.31
C GLN A 286 0.69 -0.24 -17.94
N SER A 287 1.47 -0.95 -17.14
CA SER A 287 1.11 -2.29 -16.64
C SER A 287 0.24 -2.20 -15.38
N LEU A 288 0.61 -1.33 -14.43
CA LEU A 288 -0.06 -1.20 -13.14
C LEU A 288 -1.47 -0.61 -13.26
N TYR A 289 -1.67 0.34 -14.17
CA TYR A 289 -2.93 1.06 -14.36
C TYR A 289 -3.65 0.67 -15.66
N SER A 290 -3.37 -0.52 -16.20
CA SER A 290 -4.07 -1.03 -17.38
C SER A 290 -5.54 -1.30 -17.08
N LYS A 291 -6.44 -1.04 -18.04
CA LYS A 291 -7.88 -1.35 -17.91
C LYS A 291 -8.17 -2.82 -17.63
N ASN A 292 -7.31 -3.71 -18.10
CA ASN A 292 -7.45 -5.15 -17.88
C ASN A 292 -6.76 -5.61 -16.59
N ARG A 293 -6.11 -4.70 -15.84
CA ARG A 293 -5.48 -5.02 -14.57
C ARG A 293 -6.56 -5.24 -13.53
N LEU A 294 -6.54 -6.43 -12.92
CA LEU A 294 -7.36 -6.74 -11.77
C LEU A 294 -6.75 -6.14 -10.49
N TRP A 295 -7.55 -5.43 -9.72
CA TRP A 295 -7.23 -4.96 -8.37
C TRP A 295 -8.23 -5.55 -7.38
N ILE A 296 -7.75 -6.17 -6.31
CA ILE A 296 -8.55 -6.68 -5.19
C ILE A 296 -8.09 -5.93 -3.95
N ALA A 297 -8.97 -5.20 -3.28
CA ALA A 297 -8.62 -4.37 -2.12
C ALA A 297 -9.79 -4.32 -1.14
N PRO A 298 -9.55 -4.02 0.15
CA PRO A 298 -10.66 -3.74 1.05
C PRO A 298 -11.37 -2.46 0.60
N ASP A 299 -12.69 -2.42 0.75
CA ASP A 299 -13.49 -1.25 0.36
C ASP A 299 -13.10 -0.03 1.19
N ILE A 300 -12.43 0.92 0.55
CA ILE A 300 -11.97 2.15 1.20
C ILE A 300 -13.13 2.97 1.81
N ASN A 301 -14.38 2.74 1.37
CA ASN A 301 -15.54 3.47 1.85
C ASN A 301 -15.97 3.08 3.27
N ILE A 302 -15.52 1.93 3.78
CA ILE A 302 -15.82 1.48 5.14
C ILE A 302 -14.92 2.18 6.18
N LEU A 303 -13.84 2.80 5.72
CA LEU A 303 -12.90 3.54 6.55
C LEU A 303 -13.42 4.97 6.86
N PRO A 304 -13.22 5.47 8.09
CA PRO A 304 -13.47 6.87 8.42
C PRO A 304 -12.56 7.80 7.59
N VAL A 305 -13.14 8.83 6.96
CA VAL A 305 -12.41 9.77 6.07
C VAL A 305 -11.22 10.43 6.75
N ALA A 306 -11.36 10.77 8.02
CA ALA A 306 -10.31 11.39 8.80
C ALA A 306 -9.08 10.48 9.03
N LYS A 307 -9.18 9.19 8.71
CA LYS A 307 -8.11 8.20 8.89
C LYS A 307 -7.43 7.80 7.58
N ILE A 308 -7.88 8.31 6.44
CA ILE A 308 -7.35 7.96 5.13
C ILE A 308 -6.50 9.11 4.61
N THR A 309 -5.28 8.81 4.16
CA THR A 309 -4.44 9.81 3.49
C THR A 309 -5.06 10.24 2.16
N ALA A 310 -4.81 11.48 1.74
CA ALA A 310 -5.34 11.95 0.45
C ALA A 310 -4.76 11.12 -0.71
N SER A 311 -3.51 10.66 -0.59
CA SER A 311 -2.88 9.81 -1.59
C SER A 311 -3.57 8.44 -1.75
N ALA A 312 -3.90 7.78 -0.64
CA ALA A 312 -4.62 6.50 -0.68
C ALA A 312 -6.01 6.67 -1.30
N LEU A 313 -6.74 7.72 -0.91
CA LEU A 313 -8.06 8.02 -1.48
C LEU A 313 -8.00 8.30 -3.00
N ARG A 314 -7.01 9.07 -3.46
CA ARG A 314 -6.79 9.35 -4.89
C ARG A 314 -6.48 8.08 -5.66
N LEU A 315 -5.62 7.22 -5.11
CA LEU A 315 -5.30 5.92 -5.71
C LEU A 315 -6.56 5.07 -5.86
N ALA A 316 -7.32 4.89 -4.78
CA ALA A 316 -8.55 4.11 -4.78
C ALA A 316 -9.55 4.61 -5.83
N CYS A 317 -9.80 5.93 -5.88
CA CYS A 317 -10.70 6.52 -6.86
C CYS A 317 -10.23 6.28 -8.30
N TYR A 318 -8.93 6.44 -8.54
CA TYR A 318 -8.38 6.26 -9.88
C TYR A 318 -8.47 4.81 -10.35
N ILE A 319 -8.11 3.83 -9.50
CA ILE A 319 -8.17 2.42 -9.90
C ILE A 319 -9.62 1.97 -10.11
N SER A 320 -10.56 2.44 -9.29
CA SER A 320 -11.99 2.13 -9.48
C SER A 320 -12.49 2.57 -10.85
N GLN A 321 -12.02 3.72 -11.36
CA GLN A 321 -12.45 4.24 -12.67
C GLN A 321 -11.69 3.70 -13.87
N ASN A 322 -10.41 3.35 -13.70
CA ASN A 322 -9.54 3.00 -14.83
C ASN A 322 -9.14 1.53 -14.89
N CYS A 323 -9.33 0.75 -13.83
CA CYS A 323 -8.91 -0.65 -13.74
C CYS A 323 -10.10 -1.57 -13.48
N ASN A 324 -9.93 -2.87 -13.70
CA ASN A 324 -10.88 -3.86 -13.22
C ASN A 324 -10.71 -4.02 -11.71
N THR A 325 -11.57 -3.38 -10.91
CA THR A 325 -11.39 -3.32 -9.46
C THR A 325 -12.50 -4.09 -8.74
N PHE A 326 -12.11 -4.89 -7.75
CA PHE A 326 -12.97 -5.56 -6.80
C PHE A 326 -12.68 -5.02 -5.40
N LEU A 327 -13.58 -4.19 -4.89
CA LEU A 327 -13.53 -3.66 -3.53
C LEU A 327 -14.35 -4.58 -2.63
N PHE A 328 -13.69 -5.19 -1.66
CA PHE A 328 -14.29 -6.19 -0.78
C PHE A 328 -14.78 -5.59 0.53
N ASN A 329 -16.02 -5.89 0.89
CA ASN A 329 -16.73 -5.33 2.03
C ASN A 329 -17.62 -6.39 2.66
N ASP A 330 -17.00 -7.42 3.22
CA ASP A 330 -17.68 -8.44 4.01
C ASP A 330 -16.76 -8.89 5.16
N PRO A 331 -16.61 -8.06 6.21
CA PRO A 331 -15.67 -8.32 7.29
C PRO A 331 -15.82 -9.71 7.92
N GLY A 332 -14.69 -10.37 8.19
CA GLY A 332 -14.65 -11.70 8.80
C GLY A 332 -14.98 -12.85 7.86
N THR A 333 -15.20 -12.59 6.56
CA THR A 333 -15.56 -13.61 5.59
C THR A 333 -14.44 -13.91 4.59
N ASN A 334 -14.54 -15.10 3.97
CA ASN A 334 -13.73 -15.48 2.83
C ASN A 334 -14.38 -14.96 1.55
N ILE A 335 -13.57 -14.40 0.66
CA ILE A 335 -13.96 -14.15 -0.74
C ILE A 335 -14.16 -15.50 -1.43
N LYS A 336 -15.38 -16.03 -1.34
CA LYS A 336 -15.75 -17.27 -2.02
C LYS A 336 -15.85 -17.02 -3.53
N PHE A 337 -14.78 -17.32 -4.25
CA PHE A 337 -14.85 -17.47 -5.69
C PHE A 337 -15.71 -18.71 -6.01
N HIS A 338 -16.57 -18.71 -7.03
CA HIS A 338 -17.32 -19.91 -7.46
C HIS A 338 -16.43 -21.00 -8.08
N VAL A 339 -15.13 -20.99 -7.78
CA VAL A 339 -14.11 -21.89 -8.33
C VAL A 339 -13.60 -22.79 -7.19
N PRO A 340 -13.35 -24.08 -7.42
CA PRO A 340 -13.10 -25.05 -6.34
C PRO A 340 -11.67 -24.99 -5.79
N TYR A 341 -11.19 -23.80 -5.39
CA TYR A 341 -9.90 -23.66 -4.70
C TYR A 341 -10.15 -23.44 -3.23
N ASP A 342 -10.23 -24.54 -2.51
CA ASP A 342 -9.90 -24.48 -1.11
C ASP A 342 -8.42 -24.00 -1.01
N ASN A 343 -7.56 -24.49 -1.90
CA ASN A 343 -6.16 -24.14 -2.24
C ASN A 343 -5.61 -22.74 -1.90
N PHE A 344 -6.35 -21.72 -2.32
CA PHE A 344 -5.92 -20.32 -2.34
C PHE A 344 -7.12 -19.47 -1.98
N GLN A 345 -7.05 -18.83 -0.82
CA GLN A 345 -8.18 -18.13 -0.23
C GLN A 345 -7.80 -16.69 0.07
N ILE A 346 -8.74 -15.78 -0.12
CA ILE A 346 -8.59 -14.39 0.28
C ILE A 346 -9.63 -14.12 1.35
N TRP A 347 -9.17 -13.70 2.52
CA TRP A 347 -10.02 -13.42 3.68
C TRP A 347 -10.01 -11.94 3.99
N GLN A 348 -11.08 -11.44 4.62
CA GLN A 348 -11.09 -10.13 5.23
C GLN A 348 -11.11 -10.23 6.74
N GLY A 349 -10.34 -9.38 7.40
CA GLY A 349 -10.38 -9.24 8.85
C GLY A 349 -11.78 -8.84 9.36
N LYS A 350 -12.03 -9.12 10.64
CA LYS A 350 -13.32 -8.93 11.30
C LYS A 350 -13.67 -7.48 11.63
N ALA A 351 -12.73 -6.54 11.41
CA ALA A 351 -12.95 -5.11 11.61
C ALA A 351 -13.26 -4.66 13.05
N HIS A 352 -12.93 -5.46 14.05
CA HIS A 352 -13.00 -5.06 15.46
C HIS A 352 -11.93 -4.03 15.78
N THR A 353 -12.31 -2.97 16.50
CA THR A 353 -11.36 -2.04 17.10
C THR A 353 -10.96 -2.55 18.49
N SER A 354 -10.19 -3.63 18.53
CA SER A 354 -9.64 -4.18 19.76
C SER A 354 -8.13 -3.91 19.82
N GLY A 355 -7.64 -3.59 21.02
CA GLY A 355 -6.22 -3.32 21.26
C GLY A 355 -5.69 -2.01 20.66
N THR A 356 -4.45 -2.06 20.19
CA THR A 356 -3.69 -0.89 19.67
C THR A 356 -3.68 -0.80 18.15
N ALA A 357 -4.31 -1.75 17.46
CA ALA A 357 -4.44 -1.78 16.01
C ALA A 357 -5.59 -0.88 15.53
N THR A 358 -5.43 -0.31 14.34
CA THR A 358 -6.47 0.56 13.77
C THR A 358 -7.55 -0.27 13.09
N TYR A 359 -8.76 0.29 12.98
CA TYR A 359 -9.83 -0.29 12.17
C TYR A 359 -9.37 -0.59 10.73
N GLN A 360 -8.49 0.24 10.19
CA GLN A 360 -7.96 0.10 8.83
C GLN A 360 -7.10 -1.15 8.65
N ASN A 361 -6.26 -1.46 9.63
CA ASN A 361 -5.43 -2.66 9.63
C ASN A 361 -6.34 -3.90 9.77
N ASN A 362 -7.37 -3.80 10.61
CA ASN A 362 -8.24 -4.92 11.00
C ASN A 362 -9.33 -5.28 9.98
N ILE A 363 -9.54 -4.46 8.95
CA ILE A 363 -10.34 -4.82 7.76
C ILE A 363 -9.46 -5.37 6.63
N GLY A 364 -8.17 -5.57 6.88
CA GLY A 364 -7.20 -5.91 5.86
C GLY A 364 -7.50 -7.24 5.18
N LEU A 365 -7.09 -7.36 3.91
CA LEU A 365 -7.16 -8.60 3.18
C LEU A 365 -5.96 -9.50 3.49
N MET A 366 -6.25 -10.76 3.77
CA MET A 366 -5.29 -11.80 4.08
C MET A 366 -5.33 -12.86 2.98
N VAL A 367 -4.19 -13.44 2.65
CA VAL A 367 -4.10 -14.54 1.67
C VAL A 367 -3.67 -15.80 2.38
N ASN A 368 -4.48 -16.84 2.29
CA ASN A 368 -4.16 -18.17 2.80
C ASN A 368 -3.91 -19.13 1.64
N ILE A 369 -2.79 -19.85 1.69
CA ILE A 369 -2.36 -20.78 0.64
C ILE A 369 -1.98 -22.09 1.31
N PHE A 370 -2.63 -23.20 0.93
CA PHE A 370 -2.36 -24.49 1.56
C PHE A 370 -2.08 -25.59 0.55
N GLY A 371 -1.13 -26.47 0.82
CA GLY A 371 -0.82 -27.61 -0.06
C GLY A 371 0.40 -28.36 0.41
N THR A 372 1.05 -29.14 -0.46
CA THR A 372 2.29 -29.84 -0.12
C THR A 372 3.45 -29.21 -0.88
N GLY A 373 4.57 -28.87 -0.28
CA GLY A 373 5.62 -28.21 -1.06
C GLY A 373 6.95 -28.04 -0.36
N GLU A 374 7.71 -27.06 -0.87
CA GLU A 374 9.02 -26.66 -0.36
C GLU A 374 9.12 -25.13 -0.32
N TYR A 375 9.93 -24.61 0.59
CA TYR A 375 10.30 -23.19 0.62
C TYR A 375 11.83 -23.07 0.75
N TYR A 376 12.38 -21.91 0.39
CA TYR A 376 13.78 -21.60 0.64
C TYR A 376 13.98 -20.09 0.82
N VAL A 377 15.02 -19.73 1.57
CA VAL A 377 15.37 -18.33 1.84
C VAL A 377 16.66 -17.99 1.12
N GLU A 378 16.66 -16.93 0.30
CA GLU A 378 17.89 -16.42 -0.34
C GLU A 378 18.59 -15.46 0.62
N GLN A 379 19.47 -16.00 1.48
CA GLN A 379 20.27 -15.16 2.37
C GLN A 379 21.36 -14.40 1.61
N GLY A 380 21.19 -13.08 1.52
CA GLY A 380 22.22 -12.17 1.02
C GLY A 380 23.35 -11.96 2.02
N ILE A 381 24.33 -12.88 2.10
CA ILE A 381 25.55 -12.61 2.88
C ILE A 381 26.45 -11.63 2.10
N LYS A 382 26.94 -10.60 2.81
CA LYS A 382 27.86 -9.57 2.33
C LYS A 382 29.04 -10.15 1.53
N HIS A 383 29.20 -9.63 0.31
CA HIS A 383 30.36 -9.79 -0.57
C HIS A 383 30.74 -11.24 -0.91
N THR A 384 30.53 -11.56 -2.20
CA THR A 384 30.96 -12.78 -2.92
C THR A 384 30.18 -14.06 -2.59
N ALA A 385 29.43 -14.52 -3.60
CA ALA A 385 28.53 -15.69 -3.64
C ALA A 385 27.17 -15.53 -2.94
N VAL A 386 26.10 -15.57 -3.74
CA VAL A 386 24.74 -15.85 -3.24
C VAL A 386 24.75 -17.29 -2.75
N THR A 387 24.85 -17.49 -1.45
CA THR A 387 24.62 -18.81 -0.85
C THR A 387 23.12 -19.02 -0.77
N LYS A 388 22.58 -19.91 -1.61
CA LYS A 388 21.24 -20.47 -1.36
C LYS A 388 21.35 -21.35 -0.12
N THR A 389 21.12 -20.77 1.05
CA THR A 389 21.00 -21.57 2.27
C THR A 389 19.63 -22.25 2.20
N PHE A 390 19.62 -23.52 1.78
CA PHE A 390 18.47 -24.39 1.93
C PHE A 390 18.31 -24.66 3.42
N LEU A 391 17.63 -23.76 4.14
CA LEU A 391 17.18 -24.02 5.50
C LEU A 391 16.06 -25.05 5.40
N ASN A 392 16.46 -26.31 5.55
CA ASN A 392 15.62 -27.50 5.58
C ASN A 392 14.72 -27.65 4.34
N ASN A 393 15.06 -28.62 3.48
CA ASN A 393 14.04 -29.26 2.65
C ASN A 393 13.03 -29.90 3.60
N ILE A 394 12.00 -29.16 4.03
CA ILE A 394 10.77 -29.78 4.51
C ILE A 394 10.02 -30.25 3.26
N SER A 395 10.63 -31.20 2.55
CA SER A 395 10.06 -31.80 1.35
C SER A 395 8.96 -32.75 1.80
N ASN A 396 7.73 -32.51 1.34
CA ASN A 396 6.51 -33.30 1.61
C ASN A 396 5.80 -33.05 2.95
N SER A 397 5.92 -31.88 3.58
CA SER A 397 4.94 -31.48 4.61
C SER A 397 3.76 -30.75 3.98
N ASP A 398 2.61 -30.84 4.65
CA ASP A 398 1.55 -29.85 4.46
C ASP A 398 2.15 -28.48 4.79
N ILE A 399 1.99 -27.54 3.86
CA ILE A 399 2.33 -26.13 4.00
C ILE A 399 1.00 -25.40 4.11
N ASP A 400 0.86 -24.64 5.19
CA ASP A 400 -0.15 -23.60 5.31
C ASP A 400 0.57 -22.26 5.47
N LEU A 401 0.51 -21.44 4.41
CA LEU A 401 1.03 -20.08 4.38
C LEU A 401 -0.11 -19.08 4.60
N LEU A 402 -0.01 -18.28 5.65
CA LEU A 402 -0.88 -17.14 5.87
C LEU A 402 -0.13 -15.82 5.70
N MET A 403 -0.65 -14.95 4.83
CA MET A 403 -0.13 -13.61 4.56
C MET A 403 -1.11 -12.58 5.11
N CYS A 404 -0.75 -11.90 6.20
CA CYS A 404 -1.73 -11.16 7.02
C CYS A 404 -1.83 -9.66 6.74
N GLY A 405 -0.86 -9.07 6.04
CA GLY A 405 -0.71 -7.60 5.98
C GLY A 405 -0.55 -7.05 7.39
N ASP A 406 -1.36 -6.06 7.77
CA ASP A 406 -1.41 -5.55 9.15
C ASP A 406 -2.60 -6.04 9.98
N CYS A 407 -3.40 -6.97 9.46
CA CYS A 407 -4.55 -7.50 10.18
C CYS A 407 -4.08 -8.28 11.42
N VAL A 408 -4.33 -7.74 12.61
CA VAL A 408 -3.83 -8.35 13.84
C VAL A 408 -4.63 -9.60 14.23
N TYR A 409 -4.01 -10.49 15.01
CA TYR A 409 -4.50 -11.85 15.27
C TYR A 409 -5.96 -11.90 15.75
N ASP A 410 -6.34 -11.04 16.70
CA ASP A 410 -7.70 -10.98 17.25
C ASP A 410 -8.79 -10.69 16.20
N ASN A 411 -8.40 -10.14 15.05
CA ASN A 411 -9.26 -9.78 13.94
C ASN A 411 -9.29 -10.81 12.82
N TRP A 412 -8.57 -11.92 12.96
CA TRP A 412 -8.67 -13.00 12.00
C TRP A 412 -10.06 -13.68 12.11
N PRO A 413 -10.67 -14.07 10.98
CA PRO A 413 -11.78 -15.03 10.94
C PRO A 413 -11.51 -16.24 11.84
N ASP A 414 -12.52 -16.74 12.56
CA ASP A 414 -12.33 -17.87 13.49
C ASP A 414 -11.80 -19.12 12.75
N THR A 415 -12.25 -19.34 11.51
CA THR A 415 -11.73 -20.41 10.64
C THR A 415 -10.21 -20.37 10.44
N LEU A 416 -9.60 -19.18 10.41
CA LEU A 416 -8.15 -19.03 10.34
C LEU A 416 -7.52 -19.20 11.72
N LYS A 417 -8.14 -18.63 12.76
CA LYS A 417 -7.66 -18.78 14.15
C LYS A 417 -7.66 -20.22 14.63
N ASP A 418 -8.59 -21.05 14.18
CA ASP A 418 -8.75 -22.44 14.62
C ASP A 418 -7.85 -23.40 13.83
N LYS A 419 -6.93 -22.88 13.01
CA LYS A 419 -6.05 -23.65 12.13
C LYS A 419 -4.58 -23.38 12.46
N GLU A 420 -3.76 -24.42 12.33
CA GLU A 420 -2.30 -24.28 12.36
C GLU A 420 -1.81 -23.63 11.05
N HIS A 421 -0.92 -22.64 11.18
CA HIS A 421 -0.24 -22.00 10.05
C HIS A 421 1.26 -22.23 10.15
N ASN A 422 1.80 -23.16 9.37
CA ASN A 422 3.22 -23.53 9.44
C ASN A 422 4.15 -22.45 8.87
N ILE A 423 3.63 -21.56 8.01
CA ILE A 423 4.33 -20.36 7.54
C ILE A 423 3.43 -19.15 7.76
N LEU A 424 3.92 -18.18 8.52
CA LEU A 424 3.18 -16.97 8.87
C LEU A 424 3.95 -15.74 8.40
N TRP A 425 3.37 -14.94 7.51
CA TRP A 425 3.80 -13.56 7.33
C TRP A 425 3.17 -12.71 8.43
N VAL A 426 3.99 -12.39 9.42
CA VAL A 426 3.58 -11.82 10.69
C VAL A 426 2.90 -10.46 10.48
N PRO A 427 1.75 -10.23 11.13
CA PRO A 427 1.02 -8.98 10.96
C PRO A 427 1.79 -7.79 11.52
N HIS A 428 1.60 -6.62 10.89
CA HIS A 428 1.98 -5.32 11.44
C HIS A 428 3.47 -5.28 11.81
N HIS A 429 4.30 -5.83 10.92
CA HIS A 429 5.76 -5.86 11.00
C HIS A 429 6.32 -6.56 12.26
N GLY A 430 5.52 -7.40 12.92
CA GLY A 430 5.92 -8.05 14.16
C GLY A 430 6.00 -7.09 15.36
N THR A 431 5.36 -5.92 15.29
CA THR A 431 5.36 -4.97 16.41
C THR A 431 4.59 -5.52 17.61
N ASN A 432 4.87 -4.98 18.80
CA ASN A 432 4.11 -5.31 20.03
C ASN A 432 2.62 -4.89 19.96
N ARG A 433 2.20 -4.20 18.90
CA ARG A 433 0.80 -3.83 18.67
C ARG A 433 -0.06 -5.00 18.19
N ALA A 434 0.58 -6.06 17.73
CA ALA A 434 -0.07 -7.24 17.18
C ALA A 434 0.34 -8.51 17.95
N ILE A 435 0.59 -8.48 19.26
CA ILE A 435 0.90 -9.71 20.00
C ILE A 435 -0.37 -10.57 20.08
N PRO A 436 -0.33 -11.85 19.64
CA PRO A 436 -1.49 -12.72 19.77
C PRO A 436 -1.82 -12.94 21.24
N GLN A 437 -3.08 -12.73 21.60
CA GLN A 437 -3.61 -13.06 22.92
C GLN A 437 -4.00 -14.54 22.99
N ASN A 438 -4.34 -15.01 24.20
CA ASN A 438 -4.63 -16.42 24.46
C ASN A 438 -5.67 -16.99 23.48
N GLY A 439 -5.24 -17.97 22.67
CA GLY A 439 -6.09 -18.70 21.74
C GLY A 439 -6.24 -18.06 20.35
N GLU A 440 -5.55 -16.96 20.04
CA GLU A 440 -5.66 -16.30 18.73
C GLU A 440 -4.71 -16.86 17.67
N LEU A 441 -3.69 -17.59 18.12
CA LEU A 441 -2.73 -18.29 17.27
C LEU A 441 -2.54 -19.71 17.82
N ILE A 442 -2.81 -20.70 16.98
CA ILE A 442 -2.59 -22.11 17.29
C ILE A 442 -1.09 -22.40 17.26
N ASP A 443 -0.66 -23.23 18.20
CA ASP A 443 0.72 -23.68 18.31
C ASP A 443 1.08 -24.51 17.06
N THR A 444 2.29 -24.35 16.55
CA THR A 444 2.78 -25.09 15.38
C THR A 444 4.03 -25.89 15.74
N ASP A 445 4.19 -27.06 15.14
CA ASP A 445 5.41 -27.85 15.29
C ASP A 445 6.45 -27.41 14.26
N ASN A 446 7.41 -26.57 14.68
CA ASN A 446 8.53 -26.09 13.87
C ASN A 446 8.10 -25.14 12.72
N GLY A 447 7.25 -24.17 13.04
CA GLY A 447 6.77 -23.16 12.11
C GLY A 447 7.80 -22.08 11.74
N ILE A 448 7.44 -21.27 10.74
CA ILE A 448 8.24 -20.19 10.18
C ILE A 448 7.49 -18.87 10.26
N ALA A 449 8.12 -17.85 10.82
CA ALA A 449 7.60 -16.49 10.83
C ALA A 449 8.42 -15.62 9.87
N ILE A 450 7.75 -14.89 8.99
CA ILE A 450 8.32 -13.88 8.10
C ILE A 450 7.93 -12.52 8.63
N VAL A 451 8.91 -11.67 8.92
CA VAL A 451 8.72 -10.34 9.49
C VAL A 451 9.29 -9.31 8.52
N SER A 452 8.41 -8.52 7.89
CA SER A 452 8.81 -7.38 7.08
C SER A 452 9.21 -6.22 7.97
N ALA A 453 10.48 -6.08 8.29
CA ALA A 453 10.93 -4.99 9.15
C ALA A 453 12.36 -4.57 8.86
N ASP A 454 12.71 -3.38 9.37
CA ASP A 454 14.04 -2.82 9.29
C ASP A 454 14.43 -2.14 10.61
N ASP A 455 15.59 -2.49 11.16
CA ASP A 455 16.09 -1.89 12.42
C ASP A 455 16.39 -0.38 12.33
N SER A 456 16.24 0.24 11.16
CA SER A 456 16.28 1.69 10.98
C SER A 456 15.07 2.42 11.58
N ASP A 457 13.92 1.76 11.69
CA ASP A 457 12.71 2.34 12.29
C ASP A 457 12.45 1.68 13.65
N GLN A 458 13.18 2.12 14.67
CA GLN A 458 13.11 1.58 16.03
C GLN A 458 11.80 1.93 16.77
N THR A 459 10.96 2.80 16.20
CA THR A 459 9.85 3.42 16.93
C THR A 459 8.48 2.94 16.47
N THR A 460 8.30 2.60 15.19
CA THR A 460 6.98 2.27 14.64
C THR A 460 6.88 0.92 13.94
N HIS A 461 7.97 0.40 13.39
CA HIS A 461 7.96 -0.84 12.58
C HIS A 461 9.05 -1.83 13.00
N PHE A 462 9.59 -1.68 14.21
CA PHE A 462 10.55 -2.63 14.76
C PHE A 462 9.83 -3.86 15.33
N PRO A 463 10.33 -5.08 15.08
CA PRO A 463 9.76 -6.28 15.68
C PRO A 463 9.89 -6.19 17.20
N GLY A 464 8.76 -6.26 17.89
CA GLY A 464 8.74 -6.20 19.34
C GLY A 464 9.24 -7.52 19.93
N MET A 465 10.16 -7.45 20.89
CA MET A 465 10.74 -8.66 21.47
C MET A 465 9.69 -9.58 22.11
N ASP A 466 8.65 -9.01 22.73
CA ASP A 466 7.56 -9.80 23.31
C ASP A 466 6.80 -10.56 22.23
N HIS A 467 6.50 -9.92 21.09
CA HIS A 467 5.89 -10.60 19.95
C HIS A 467 6.78 -11.74 19.43
N ILE A 468 8.09 -11.48 19.28
CA ILE A 468 9.05 -12.51 18.86
C ILE A 468 9.08 -13.69 19.85
N TYR A 469 9.11 -13.43 21.15
CA TYR A 469 9.05 -14.48 22.16
C TYR A 469 7.75 -15.27 22.09
N THR A 470 6.61 -14.60 21.93
CA THR A 470 5.32 -15.27 21.76
C THR A 470 5.31 -16.16 20.52
N LEU A 471 5.89 -15.74 19.39
CA LEU A 471 6.02 -16.61 18.21
C LEU A 471 6.86 -17.85 18.51
N VAL A 472 7.98 -17.71 19.22
CA VAL A 472 8.81 -18.85 19.63
C VAL A 472 8.05 -19.78 20.58
N GLU A 473 7.31 -19.24 21.55
CA GLU A 473 6.44 -20.02 22.46
C GLU A 473 5.34 -20.77 21.70
N LYS A 474 4.86 -20.19 20.60
CA LYS A 474 3.90 -20.79 19.67
C LYS A 474 4.53 -21.78 18.70
N GLY A 475 5.83 -22.06 18.82
CA GLY A 475 6.53 -23.09 18.05
C GLY A 475 7.08 -22.63 16.69
N TYR A 476 7.10 -21.31 16.44
CA TYR A 476 7.79 -20.72 15.29
C TYR A 476 9.31 -20.68 15.52
N SER A 477 9.95 -21.82 15.26
CA SER A 477 11.39 -22.04 15.45
C SER A 477 12.30 -21.21 14.52
N HIS A 478 11.77 -20.75 13.39
CA HIS A 478 12.51 -19.99 12.38
C HIS A 478 11.85 -18.63 12.15
N ILE A 479 12.55 -17.55 12.51
CA ILE A 479 12.05 -16.18 12.34
C ILE A 479 12.95 -15.44 11.34
N PHE A 480 12.38 -15.08 10.20
CA PHE A 480 13.07 -14.37 9.12
C PHE A 480 12.66 -12.91 9.12
N VAL A 481 13.60 -12.03 9.45
CA VAL A 481 13.45 -10.59 9.24
C VAL A 481 13.97 -10.24 7.84
N THR A 482 13.14 -9.62 7.00
CA THR A 482 13.45 -9.38 5.56
C THR A 482 14.74 -8.58 5.34
N LYS A 483 15.11 -7.69 6.27
CA LYS A 483 16.41 -6.99 6.27
C LYS A 483 17.62 -7.92 6.23
N GLN A 484 17.58 -9.01 7.00
CA GLN A 484 18.73 -9.88 7.25
C GLN A 484 18.73 -11.11 6.35
N SER A 485 17.55 -11.50 5.88
CA SER A 485 17.30 -12.81 5.26
C SER A 485 17.24 -12.76 3.73
N GLY A 486 17.25 -11.55 3.17
CA GLY A 486 17.04 -11.30 1.75
C GLY A 486 15.64 -11.67 1.26
N ASN A 487 15.50 -11.96 -0.03
CA ASN A 487 14.23 -12.44 -0.61
C ASN A 487 13.88 -13.85 -0.09
N ILE A 488 12.60 -14.06 0.20
CA ILE A 488 12.09 -15.37 0.64
C ILE A 488 11.27 -15.98 -0.49
N TYR A 489 11.55 -17.23 -0.84
CA TYR A 489 10.91 -17.94 -1.94
C TYR A 489 10.12 -19.15 -1.43
N PHE A 490 8.98 -19.42 -2.05
CA PHE A 490 8.18 -20.60 -1.75
C PHE A 490 7.64 -21.24 -3.02
N ASN A 491 7.43 -22.55 -2.96
CA ASN A 491 6.83 -23.35 -4.02
C ASN A 491 5.94 -24.44 -3.40
N ILE A 492 4.63 -24.24 -3.48
CA ILE A 492 3.60 -25.13 -2.96
C ILE A 492 2.99 -25.89 -4.13
N ILE A 493 2.88 -27.21 -4.03
CA ILE A 493 2.35 -28.10 -5.05
C ILE A 493 1.06 -28.74 -4.53
N TYR A 494 0.08 -28.92 -5.41
CA TYR A 494 -1.19 -29.54 -5.10
C TYR A 494 -1.28 -30.90 -5.79
N ASN A 495 -1.56 -31.93 -5.00
CA ASN A 495 -1.75 -33.30 -5.50
C ASN A 495 -3.14 -33.51 -6.14
#